data_AF-A0A8D8VS76-F1
#
_entry.id   AF-A0A8D8VS76-F1
#
_cell.length_a   1.000
_cell.length_b   1.000
_cell.length_c   1.000
_cell.angle_alpha   90.00
_cell.angle_beta   90.00
_cell.angle_gamma   90.00
#
_symmetry.space_group_name_H-M   'P 1'
#
loop_
_entity.id
_entity.type
_entity.pdbx_description
1 polymer ?
#
loop_
_entity_poly.entity_id
_entity_poly.type
_entity_poly.pdbx_seq_one_letter_code
_entity_poly.pdbx_strand_id
1 'polypeptide(L)'
;MANPAKRAYSPPFSPSESSFLVEVLRKYAHILEGKETDAHSTLDKNQAWESLSAEFNARGLVTFRNTTSLKNKWKLLKKDARKEFASSKKYSNGTGGGPPGKEPSDLYHSIIGVTGDVSIEGGKGSPDSDCRLINGPTARPTINPIAEISQESSDIEDQLLEEVFEDVWDPNMENDTTNVENSSSAANTNVVWNGSGYTPAMLKQPPNKALRCSQPTGIGKKGRNFDTYRENVEKKKDILNLQEQHFKEVKGAQEAEKESLKTRTAQDKELHTLRLENEKEQHMLFTEEFTTRTKRETAVFQADIQSRFVKQRRDGELFELEKKKLNLEIQLLNKKLGVNSEELNNNKKD
;
A
#
# COMPACT_ATOMS: atom_id res chain seq x y z
N MET A 1 -3.34 1.16 -39.94
CA MET A 1 -3.91 1.29 -38.57
C MET A 1 -2.89 0.75 -37.58
N ALA A 2 -2.82 1.27 -36.35
CA ALA A 2 -1.85 0.79 -35.36
C ALA A 2 -2.31 -0.54 -34.75
N ASN A 3 -1.37 -1.48 -34.57
CA ASN A 3 -1.63 -2.79 -33.99
C ASN A 3 -1.72 -2.67 -32.46
N PRO A 4 -2.79 -3.14 -31.78
CA PRO A 4 -2.84 -3.13 -30.32
C PRO A 4 -1.67 -3.93 -29.73
N ALA A 5 -0.90 -3.31 -28.83
CA ALA A 5 0.30 -3.91 -28.28
C ALA A 5 -0.05 -5.21 -27.52
N LYS A 6 0.56 -6.33 -27.93
CA LYS A 6 0.46 -7.61 -27.19
C LYS A 6 0.86 -7.35 -25.74
N ARG A 7 -0.03 -7.65 -24.78
CA ARG A 7 0.22 -7.45 -23.34
C ARG A 7 1.53 -8.16 -22.97
N ALA A 8 2.54 -7.40 -22.56
CA ALA A 8 3.86 -7.96 -22.25
C ALA A 8 3.76 -8.88 -21.02
N TYR A 9 4.04 -10.17 -21.22
CA TYR A 9 4.02 -11.15 -20.14
C TYR A 9 5.11 -10.83 -19.11
N SER A 10 4.72 -10.61 -17.85
CA SER A 10 5.70 -10.38 -16.78
C SER A 10 6.49 -11.67 -16.52
N PRO A 11 7.85 -11.64 -16.52
CA PRO A 11 8.65 -12.84 -16.31
C PRO A 11 8.26 -13.61 -15.05
N PRO A 12 8.45 -14.95 -15.00
CA PRO A 12 8.17 -15.72 -13.78
C PRO A 12 8.98 -15.19 -12.59
N PHE A 13 8.48 -15.40 -11.37
CA PHE A 13 9.21 -15.05 -10.15
C PHE A 13 10.34 -16.05 -9.89
N SER A 14 11.57 -15.55 -9.75
CA SER A 14 12.73 -16.35 -9.33
C SER A 14 12.55 -16.91 -7.90
N PRO A 15 13.18 -18.05 -7.53
CA PRO A 15 13.21 -18.51 -6.14
C PRO A 15 13.84 -17.48 -5.19
N SER A 16 14.85 -16.72 -5.65
CA SER A 16 15.48 -15.66 -4.85
C SER A 16 14.55 -14.45 -4.66
N GLU A 17 13.83 -14.05 -5.71
CA GLU A 17 12.77 -13.03 -5.62
C GLU A 17 11.64 -13.48 -4.67
N SER A 18 11.25 -14.75 -4.74
CA SER A 18 10.21 -15.34 -3.89
C SER A 18 10.62 -15.37 -2.41
N SER A 19 11.90 -15.66 -2.13
CA SER A 19 12.44 -15.69 -0.76
C SER A 19 12.55 -14.29 -0.17
N PHE A 20 13.04 -13.32 -0.95
CA PHE A 20 13.10 -11.92 -0.53
C PHE A 20 11.70 -11.30 -0.33
N LEU A 21 10.71 -11.67 -1.15
CA LEU A 21 9.32 -11.23 -0.93
C LEU A 21 8.82 -11.62 0.47
N VAL A 22 9.12 -12.83 0.95
CA VAL A 22 8.77 -13.28 2.31
C VAL A 22 9.57 -12.53 3.37
N GLU A 23 10.86 -12.23 3.13
CA GLU A 23 11.71 -11.41 4.01
C GLU A 23 11.11 -10.02 4.26
N VAL A 24 10.64 -9.35 3.20
CA VAL A 24 9.98 -8.03 3.31
C VAL A 24 8.59 -8.14 3.93
N LEU A 25 7.76 -9.10 3.48
CA LEU A 25 6.41 -9.32 4.03
C LEU A 25 6.41 -9.51 5.55
N ARG A 26 7.42 -10.20 6.09
CA ARG A 26 7.57 -10.42 7.54
C ARG A 26 7.60 -9.13 8.36
N LYS A 27 8.05 -8.00 7.79
CA LYS A 27 8.06 -6.68 8.44
C LYS A 27 6.65 -6.10 8.57
N TYR A 28 5.87 -6.19 7.49
CA TYR A 28 4.52 -5.61 7.37
C TYR A 28 3.40 -6.59 7.79
N ALA A 29 3.74 -7.82 8.17
CA ALA A 29 2.81 -8.92 8.47
C ALA A 29 1.67 -8.53 9.43
N HIS A 30 1.99 -7.75 10.47
CA HIS A 30 1.04 -7.28 11.48
C HIS A 30 -0.09 -6.40 10.91
N ILE A 31 0.16 -5.67 9.82
CA ILE A 31 -0.85 -4.91 9.07
C ILE A 31 -1.52 -5.83 8.02
N LEU A 32 -0.71 -6.55 7.24
CA LEU A 32 -1.18 -7.25 6.04
C LEU A 32 -2.02 -8.49 6.31
N GLU A 33 -1.72 -9.24 7.38
CA GLU A 33 -2.47 -10.42 7.83
C GLU A 33 -3.40 -10.11 9.02
N GLY A 34 -3.52 -8.82 9.40
CA GLY A 34 -4.45 -8.37 10.43
C GLY A 34 -5.91 -8.63 10.04
N LYS A 35 -6.73 -9.14 10.97
CA LYS A 35 -8.12 -9.56 10.70
C LYS A 35 -9.13 -8.41 10.52
N GLU A 36 -8.71 -7.17 10.80
CA GLU A 36 -9.56 -5.98 10.76
C GLU A 36 -10.00 -5.64 9.33
N THR A 37 -11.28 -5.38 9.12
CA THR A 37 -11.91 -5.12 7.81
C THR A 37 -12.42 -3.68 7.64
N ASP A 38 -12.06 -2.79 8.57
CA ASP A 38 -12.45 -1.37 8.53
C ASP A 38 -11.88 -0.61 7.30
N ALA A 39 -12.47 0.52 6.97
CA ALA A 39 -12.01 1.43 5.92
C ALA A 39 -10.58 1.94 6.18
N HIS A 40 -10.20 2.23 7.43
CA HIS A 40 -8.84 2.64 7.77
C HIS A 40 -7.85 1.47 7.63
N SER A 41 -8.16 0.30 8.20
CA SER A 41 -7.37 -0.93 7.99
C SER A 41 -7.18 -1.24 6.48
N THR A 42 -8.21 -1.01 5.65
CA THR A 42 -8.13 -1.19 4.20
C THR A 42 -7.22 -0.17 3.51
N LEU A 43 -7.19 1.08 3.99
CA LEU A 43 -6.23 2.09 3.54
C LEU A 43 -4.80 1.69 3.93
N ASP A 44 -4.59 1.36 5.20
CA ASP A 44 -3.28 1.07 5.80
C ASP A 44 -2.66 -0.19 5.19
N LYS A 45 -3.46 -1.23 4.92
CA LYS A 45 -3.05 -2.41 4.16
C LYS A 45 -2.59 -2.05 2.76
N ASN A 46 -3.27 -1.13 2.07
CA ASN A 46 -2.83 -0.71 0.73
C ASN A 46 -1.54 0.13 0.78
N GLN A 47 -1.39 1.05 1.74
CA GLN A 47 -0.15 1.80 1.96
C GLN A 47 1.02 0.88 2.33
N ALA A 48 0.78 -0.15 3.15
CA ALA A 48 1.79 -1.17 3.47
C ALA A 48 2.18 -2.00 2.23
N TRP A 49 1.22 -2.34 1.35
CA TRP A 49 1.51 -3.01 0.08
C TRP A 49 2.29 -2.13 -0.91
N GLU A 50 2.07 -0.81 -0.92
CA GLU A 50 2.84 0.15 -1.73
C GLU A 50 4.23 0.40 -1.16
N SER A 51 4.36 0.53 0.16
CA SER A 51 5.66 0.61 0.86
C SER A 51 6.50 -0.65 0.61
N LEU A 52 5.86 -1.82 0.67
CA LEU A 52 6.48 -3.10 0.36
C LEU A 52 6.90 -3.21 -1.11
N SER A 53 6.11 -2.70 -2.07
CA SER A 53 6.49 -2.76 -3.48
C SER A 53 7.61 -1.76 -3.80
N ALA A 54 7.65 -0.61 -3.13
CA ALA A 54 8.79 0.30 -3.18
C ALA A 54 10.06 -0.36 -2.62
N GLU A 55 10.01 -0.96 -1.42
CA GLU A 55 11.14 -1.66 -0.81
C GLU A 55 11.62 -2.87 -1.65
N PHE A 56 10.68 -3.63 -2.22
CA PHE A 56 10.99 -4.78 -3.07
C PHE A 56 11.74 -4.36 -4.33
N ASN A 57 11.26 -3.33 -5.02
CA ASN A 57 11.89 -2.82 -6.24
C ASN A 57 13.21 -2.07 -5.93
N ALA A 58 13.32 -1.41 -4.78
CA ALA A 58 14.53 -0.70 -4.35
C ALA A 58 15.76 -1.60 -4.12
N ARG A 59 15.58 -2.93 -3.95
CA ARG A 59 16.70 -3.89 -3.87
C ARG A 59 17.45 -4.07 -5.21
N GLY A 60 17.01 -3.42 -6.31
CA GLY A 60 17.70 -3.47 -7.59
C GLY A 60 17.58 -4.82 -8.31
N LEU A 61 16.44 -5.49 -8.13
CA LEU A 61 16.13 -6.74 -8.81
C LEU A 61 15.95 -6.51 -10.32
N VAL A 62 16.26 -7.53 -11.13
CA VAL A 62 16.30 -7.48 -12.60
C VAL A 62 14.96 -7.10 -13.23
N THR A 63 13.84 -7.26 -12.53
CA THR A 63 12.50 -6.96 -13.03
C THR A 63 11.71 -6.10 -12.05
N PHE A 64 11.13 -5.00 -12.56
CA PHE A 64 10.18 -4.19 -11.80
C PHE A 64 8.87 -4.95 -11.60
N ARG A 65 8.34 -4.97 -10.37
CA ARG A 65 7.12 -5.69 -10.00
C ARG A 65 6.06 -4.73 -9.47
N ASN A 66 4.90 -4.72 -10.14
CA ASN A 66 3.72 -3.98 -9.69
C ASN A 66 3.16 -4.58 -8.39
N THR A 67 2.59 -3.73 -7.53
CA THR A 67 1.94 -4.12 -6.26
C THR A 67 0.94 -5.27 -6.43
N THR A 68 0.14 -5.28 -7.49
CA THR A 68 -0.82 -6.36 -7.82
C THR A 68 -0.13 -7.70 -8.09
N SER A 69 1.04 -7.69 -8.76
CA SER A 69 1.81 -8.90 -9.04
C SER A 69 2.40 -9.50 -7.75
N LEU A 70 2.84 -8.65 -6.82
CA LEU A 70 3.32 -9.08 -5.50
C LEU A 70 2.18 -9.63 -4.63
N LYS A 71 1.03 -8.95 -4.58
CA LYS A 71 -0.22 -9.44 -3.94
C LYS A 71 -0.61 -10.83 -4.45
N ASN A 72 -0.59 -11.04 -5.77
CA ASN A 72 -0.93 -12.33 -6.37
C ASN A 72 0.11 -13.41 -6.10
N LYS A 73 1.41 -13.09 -6.17
CA LYS A 73 2.49 -14.03 -5.81
C LYS A 73 2.41 -14.44 -4.34
N TRP A 74 2.04 -13.55 -3.43
CA TRP A 74 1.81 -13.88 -2.02
C TRP A 74 0.63 -14.83 -1.82
N LYS A 75 -0.53 -14.58 -2.46
CA LYS A 75 -1.68 -15.51 -2.44
C LYS A 75 -1.29 -16.91 -2.91
N LEU A 76 -0.50 -17.02 -3.98
CA LEU A 76 0.03 -18.30 -4.48
C LEU A 76 0.97 -18.97 -3.46
N LEU A 77 1.95 -18.23 -2.91
CA LEU A 77 2.88 -18.75 -1.90
C LEU A 77 2.15 -19.29 -0.66
N LYS A 78 1.10 -18.61 -0.16
CA LYS A 78 0.26 -19.11 0.94
C LYS A 78 -0.54 -20.37 0.57
N LYS A 79 -1.01 -20.49 -0.68
CA LYS A 79 -1.68 -21.71 -1.17
C LYS A 79 -0.70 -22.89 -1.24
N ASP A 80 0.47 -22.67 -1.82
CA ASP A 80 1.47 -23.72 -2.03
C ASP A 80 2.08 -24.19 -0.70
N ALA A 81 2.30 -23.28 0.26
CA ALA A 81 2.65 -23.62 1.63
C ALA A 81 1.59 -24.53 2.28
N ARG A 82 0.31 -24.11 2.29
CA ARG A 82 -0.81 -24.92 2.82
C ARG A 82 -0.83 -26.32 2.19
N LYS A 83 -0.54 -26.44 0.89
CA LYS A 83 -0.49 -27.71 0.16
C LYS A 83 0.69 -28.61 0.57
N GLU A 84 1.92 -28.11 0.70
CA GLU A 84 3.05 -28.94 1.15
C GLU A 84 2.87 -29.42 2.60
N PHE A 85 2.45 -28.54 3.52
CA PHE A 85 2.20 -28.95 4.92
C PHE A 85 1.05 -29.96 5.05
N ALA A 86 -0.07 -29.77 4.36
CA ALA A 86 -1.17 -30.73 4.36
C ALA A 86 -0.73 -32.09 3.77
N SER A 87 0.12 -32.08 2.74
CA SER A 87 0.69 -33.31 2.16
C SER A 87 1.60 -34.02 3.16
N SER A 88 2.52 -33.29 3.81
CA SER A 88 3.44 -33.84 4.81
C SER A 88 2.69 -34.41 6.03
N LYS A 89 1.70 -33.68 6.59
CA LYS A 89 0.84 -34.16 7.68
C LYS A 89 0.03 -35.40 7.30
N LYS A 90 -0.40 -35.52 6.03
CA LYS A 90 -1.08 -36.74 5.51
C LYS A 90 -0.17 -37.96 5.49
N TYR A 91 1.12 -37.82 5.15
CA TYR A 91 2.07 -38.94 5.25
C TYR A 91 2.39 -39.29 6.70
N SER A 92 2.63 -38.30 7.57
CA SER A 92 2.92 -38.51 8.99
C SER A 92 1.79 -39.23 9.74
N ASN A 93 0.53 -38.88 9.45
CA ASN A 93 -0.64 -39.52 10.04
C ASN A 93 -1.02 -40.87 9.37
N GLY A 94 -0.26 -41.34 8.37
CA GLY A 94 -0.54 -42.57 7.64
C GLY A 94 0.02 -43.81 8.33
N THR A 95 -0.83 -44.67 8.89
CA THR A 95 -0.43 -45.92 9.57
C THR A 95 0.07 -47.03 8.61
N GLY A 96 0.25 -46.74 7.33
CA GLY A 96 0.31 -47.71 6.23
C GLY A 96 1.70 -47.98 5.64
N GLY A 97 2.77 -47.99 6.45
CA GLY A 97 4.08 -48.55 6.08
C GLY A 97 4.83 -47.94 4.87
N GLY A 98 4.36 -46.80 4.34
CA GLY A 98 4.98 -46.14 3.20
C GLY A 98 6.29 -45.42 3.53
N PRO A 99 7.07 -44.99 2.52
CA PRO A 99 8.22 -44.12 2.74
C PRO A 99 7.78 -42.79 3.39
N PRO A 100 8.65 -42.15 4.20
CA PRO A 100 8.33 -40.88 4.82
C PRO A 100 8.02 -39.81 3.76
N GLY A 101 7.02 -38.97 4.04
CA GLY A 101 6.69 -37.84 3.17
C GLY A 101 7.83 -36.84 3.10
N LYS A 102 7.98 -36.18 1.95
CA LYS A 102 8.91 -35.04 1.79
C LYS A 102 8.60 -33.97 2.84
N GLU A 103 9.62 -33.50 3.54
CA GLU A 103 9.49 -32.35 4.45
C GLU A 103 9.24 -31.05 3.66
N PRO A 104 8.38 -30.14 4.18
CA PRO A 104 8.09 -28.88 3.51
C PRO A 104 9.29 -27.94 3.55
N SER A 105 9.52 -27.20 2.46
CA SER A 105 10.68 -26.30 2.35
C SER A 105 10.74 -25.22 3.43
N ASP A 106 11.95 -24.83 3.86
CA ASP A 106 12.22 -23.68 4.75
C ASP A 106 11.48 -22.39 4.34
N LEU A 107 11.34 -22.17 3.03
CA LEU A 107 10.57 -21.04 2.51
C LEU A 107 9.10 -21.12 2.95
N TYR A 108 8.49 -22.30 2.91
CA TYR A 108 7.11 -22.52 3.36
C TYR A 108 6.98 -22.45 4.88
N HIS A 109 7.97 -22.91 5.65
CA HIS A 109 8.02 -22.67 7.10
C HIS A 109 8.00 -21.17 7.42
N SER A 110 8.78 -20.36 6.71
CA SER A 110 8.78 -18.90 6.84
C SER A 110 7.42 -18.28 6.47
N ILE A 111 6.78 -18.78 5.40
CA ILE A 111 5.45 -18.31 4.95
C ILE A 111 4.36 -18.58 6.00
N ILE A 112 4.34 -19.77 6.63
CA ILE A 112 3.39 -20.06 7.72
C ILE A 112 3.71 -19.19 8.95
N GLY A 113 4.98 -19.04 9.32
CA GLY A 113 5.39 -18.16 10.42
C GLY A 113 5.04 -16.68 10.22
N VAL A 114 4.82 -16.23 8.98
CA VAL A 114 4.30 -14.89 8.64
C VAL A 114 2.76 -14.82 8.64
N THR A 115 2.09 -15.92 8.28
CA THR A 115 0.61 -16.01 8.22
C THR A 115 -0.02 -16.31 9.59
N GLY A 116 0.78 -16.82 10.54
CA GLY A 116 0.30 -17.44 11.77
C GLY A 116 -0.16 -18.88 11.56
N ASP A 117 -0.54 -19.56 12.64
CA ASP A 117 -1.05 -20.94 12.60
C ASP A 117 -2.42 -21.00 11.91
N VAL A 118 -2.39 -21.08 10.58
CA VAL A 118 -3.57 -21.46 9.79
C VAL A 118 -3.97 -22.87 10.22
N SER A 119 -5.26 -23.07 10.49
CA SER A 119 -5.77 -24.38 10.90
C SER A 119 -5.67 -25.42 9.77
N ILE A 120 -4.52 -26.07 9.68
CA ILE A 120 -4.28 -27.30 8.90
C ILE A 120 -4.90 -28.51 9.65
N GLU A 121 -5.46 -28.29 10.85
CA GLU A 121 -6.49 -29.14 11.43
C GLU A 121 -7.79 -28.90 10.63
N GLY A 122 -8.17 -29.85 9.77
CA GLY A 122 -9.58 -29.97 9.37
C GLY A 122 -10.42 -30.24 10.62
N GLY A 123 -11.62 -29.65 10.69
CA GLY A 123 -12.48 -29.74 11.87
C GLY A 123 -12.63 -31.18 12.35
N LYS A 124 -12.32 -31.43 13.63
CA LYS A 124 -12.45 -32.75 14.25
C LYS A 124 -13.91 -33.16 14.19
N GLY A 125 -14.23 -34.07 13.27
CA GLY A 125 -15.59 -34.57 13.10
C GLY A 125 -16.12 -35.05 14.45
N SER A 126 -17.29 -34.55 14.84
CA SER A 126 -18.03 -35.17 15.94
C SER A 126 -18.19 -36.65 15.60
N PRO A 127 -17.95 -37.58 16.54
CA PRO A 127 -18.39 -38.95 16.38
C PRO A 127 -19.87 -38.95 15.98
N ASP A 128 -20.19 -39.70 14.93
CA ASP A 128 -21.57 -40.03 14.59
C ASP A 128 -22.18 -40.91 15.70
N SER A 129 -23.50 -40.90 15.82
CA SER A 129 -24.21 -41.42 16.99
C SER A 129 -24.39 -42.94 16.99
N ASP A 130 -23.51 -43.62 16.27
CA ASP A 130 -23.59 -45.01 15.83
C ASP A 130 -22.70 -45.93 16.69
N CYS A 131 -21.72 -45.35 17.40
CA CYS A 131 -20.78 -46.04 18.27
C CYS A 131 -21.41 -46.61 19.57
N ARG A 132 -22.13 -47.74 19.44
CA ARG A 132 -22.67 -48.58 20.52
C ARG A 132 -22.40 -50.05 20.20
N LEU A 133 -21.91 -50.94 21.08
CA LEU A 133 -21.43 -50.87 22.47
C LEU A 133 -20.50 -52.07 22.70
N ILE A 134 -19.48 -51.94 23.55
CA ILE A 134 -19.08 -53.04 24.46
C ILE A 134 -18.88 -52.42 25.86
N ASN A 135 -19.44 -53.07 26.88
CA ASN A 135 -19.46 -52.54 28.25
C ASN A 135 -18.18 -52.90 29.03
N GLY A 136 -17.58 -51.91 29.69
CA GLY A 136 -16.49 -52.06 30.67
C GLY A 136 -16.57 -50.92 31.69
N PRO A 137 -16.50 -51.17 33.02
CA PRO A 137 -16.99 -50.19 34.00
C PRO A 137 -15.94 -49.21 34.58
N THR A 138 -16.42 -47.99 34.83
CA THR A 138 -16.01 -47.07 35.92
C THR A 138 -14.62 -46.43 35.93
N ALA A 139 -14.56 -45.15 35.52
CA ALA A 139 -13.79 -44.09 36.20
C ALA A 139 -14.37 -42.69 35.89
N ARG A 140 -14.47 -41.79 36.90
CA ARG A 140 -14.87 -40.36 36.79
C ARG A 140 -14.33 -39.61 38.04
N PRO A 141 -13.85 -38.35 37.96
CA PRO A 141 -14.64 -37.10 37.89
C PRO A 141 -14.24 -36.27 36.64
N THR A 142 -14.38 -34.93 36.44
CA THR A 142 -14.83 -33.74 37.21
C THR A 142 -15.37 -32.74 36.16
N ILE A 143 -16.62 -32.25 36.17
CA ILE A 143 -17.13 -31.06 36.90
C ILE A 143 -16.22 -29.82 36.71
N ASN A 144 -16.31 -29.10 35.58
CA ASN A 144 -17.13 -27.87 35.34
C ASN A 144 -16.34 -26.55 35.63
N PRO A 145 -16.75 -25.32 35.18
CA PRO A 145 -17.94 -24.93 34.39
C PRO A 145 -17.73 -23.98 33.16
N ILE A 146 -18.69 -24.02 32.21
CA ILE A 146 -19.38 -22.91 31.49
C ILE A 146 -18.58 -21.68 30.99
N ALA A 147 -18.45 -21.55 29.66
CA ALA A 147 -18.73 -20.37 28.80
C ALA A 147 -18.34 -20.72 27.34
N GLU A 148 -18.90 -20.17 26.26
CA GLU A 148 -20.23 -19.61 25.96
C GLU A 148 -20.42 -19.75 24.41
N ILE A 149 -21.64 -19.88 23.90
CA ILE A 149 -21.87 -20.16 22.46
C ILE A 149 -21.97 -18.85 21.68
N SER A 150 -21.23 -18.75 20.57
CA SER A 150 -21.49 -17.78 19.50
C SER A 150 -21.05 -18.36 18.17
N GLN A 151 -21.87 -18.16 17.13
CA GLN A 151 -21.85 -18.97 15.91
C GLN A 151 -21.07 -18.32 14.76
N GLU A 152 -20.26 -19.13 14.10
CA GLU A 152 -20.12 -19.25 12.63
C GLU A 152 -20.55 -18.05 11.76
N SER A 153 -19.59 -17.25 11.28
CA SER A 153 -19.72 -16.55 9.98
C SER A 153 -18.37 -16.08 9.41
N SER A 154 -17.66 -16.95 8.67
CA SER A 154 -16.47 -16.56 7.87
C SER A 154 -16.24 -17.36 6.59
N ASP A 155 -16.77 -18.58 6.48
CA ASP A 155 -16.20 -19.61 5.59
C ASP A 155 -16.74 -19.58 4.15
N ILE A 156 -17.01 -18.38 3.62
CA ILE A 156 -17.65 -18.19 2.30
C ILE A 156 -16.67 -17.72 1.20
N GLU A 157 -15.51 -17.11 1.53
CA GLU A 157 -14.61 -16.54 0.50
C GLU A 157 -13.48 -17.47 -0.02
N ASP A 158 -13.17 -18.60 0.63
CA ASP A 158 -12.11 -19.53 0.17
C ASP A 158 -12.62 -20.60 -0.85
N GLN A 159 -13.85 -20.44 -1.40
CA GLN A 159 -14.47 -21.31 -2.42
C GLN A 159 -14.70 -20.64 -3.81
N LEU A 160 -13.75 -19.83 -4.30
CA LEU A 160 -13.80 -19.35 -5.69
C LEU A 160 -12.40 -19.10 -6.27
N LEU A 161 -11.76 -20.19 -6.72
CA LEU A 161 -10.46 -20.14 -7.41
C LEU A 161 -10.25 -21.25 -8.45
N GLU A 162 -11.35 -21.66 -9.10
CA GLU A 162 -11.32 -22.15 -10.49
C GLU A 162 -11.89 -21.04 -11.38
N GLU A 163 -11.57 -21.07 -12.68
CA GLU A 163 -11.98 -20.07 -13.69
C GLU A 163 -11.57 -18.59 -13.45
N VAL A 164 -10.27 -18.31 -13.50
CA VAL A 164 -9.77 -17.09 -14.19
C VAL A 164 -8.63 -17.47 -15.15
N PHE A 165 -9.01 -18.12 -16.25
CA PHE A 165 -8.31 -17.97 -17.53
C PHE A 165 -9.07 -16.84 -18.24
N GLU A 166 -8.41 -15.72 -18.61
CA GLU A 166 -9.07 -14.77 -19.53
C GLU A 166 -9.09 -15.40 -20.92
N ASP A 167 -10.27 -15.54 -21.52
CA ASP A 167 -10.43 -15.98 -22.90
C ASP A 167 -9.68 -15.07 -23.87
N VAL A 168 -8.69 -15.63 -24.56
CA VAL A 168 -8.13 -15.06 -25.78
C VAL A 168 -8.35 -16.07 -26.90
N TRP A 169 -9.55 -16.00 -27.47
CA TRP A 169 -9.93 -16.69 -28.70
C TRP A 169 -9.06 -16.18 -29.86
N ASP A 170 -8.17 -17.02 -30.36
CA ASP A 170 -7.46 -16.82 -31.63
C ASP A 170 -8.00 -17.83 -32.65
N PRO A 171 -8.79 -17.40 -33.66
CA PRO A 171 -9.44 -18.31 -34.61
C PRO A 171 -8.52 -18.83 -35.72
N ASN A 172 -7.25 -18.44 -35.79
CA ASN A 172 -6.41 -18.66 -36.96
C ASN A 172 -5.07 -19.35 -36.67
N MET A 173 -5.09 -20.42 -35.88
CA MET A 173 -4.01 -21.41 -35.91
C MET A 173 -4.24 -22.35 -37.10
N GLU A 174 -3.48 -22.14 -38.18
CA GLU A 174 -3.55 -22.99 -39.37
C GLU A 174 -3.10 -24.43 -39.05
N ASN A 175 -3.73 -25.41 -39.71
CA ASN A 175 -3.36 -26.82 -39.55
C ASN A 175 -1.97 -27.06 -40.15
N ASP A 176 -1.03 -27.55 -39.35
CA ASP A 176 0.18 -28.17 -39.89
C ASP A 176 0.35 -29.58 -39.33
N THR A 177 0.24 -30.58 -40.21
CA THR A 177 0.17 -31.99 -39.85
C THR A 177 1.55 -32.62 -39.89
N THR A 178 2.03 -33.16 -38.77
CA THR A 178 3.11 -34.16 -38.77
C THR A 178 2.63 -35.47 -38.15
N ASN A 179 2.60 -36.51 -38.98
CA ASN A 179 2.15 -37.84 -38.65
C ASN A 179 3.21 -38.59 -37.82
N VAL A 180 2.80 -39.21 -36.70
CA VAL A 180 3.58 -40.24 -36.01
C VAL A 180 2.65 -41.39 -35.65
N GLU A 181 2.80 -42.48 -36.39
CA GLU A 181 2.01 -43.70 -36.19
C GLU A 181 2.55 -44.53 -35.01
N ASN A 182 1.65 -45.07 -34.18
CA ASN A 182 1.84 -46.43 -33.69
C ASN A 182 0.49 -47.10 -33.37
N SER A 183 0.43 -48.41 -33.54
CA SER A 183 -0.80 -49.20 -33.45
C SER A 183 -0.96 -49.91 -32.10
N SER A 184 -2.17 -49.93 -31.55
CA SER A 184 -2.62 -50.93 -30.56
C SER A 184 -4.15 -51.07 -30.60
N SER A 185 -4.63 -52.30 -30.53
CA SER A 185 -6.03 -52.68 -30.78
C SER A 185 -6.99 -52.41 -29.62
N ALA A 186 -8.15 -51.81 -29.94
CA ALA A 186 -9.42 -52.00 -29.22
C ALA A 186 -10.59 -51.80 -30.20
N ALA A 187 -11.69 -52.54 -30.04
CA ALA A 187 -12.78 -52.56 -31.01
C ALA A 187 -13.70 -51.32 -30.88
N ASN A 188 -13.77 -50.51 -31.95
CA ASN A 188 -14.66 -49.35 -32.02
C ASN A 188 -16.11 -49.78 -32.32
N THR A 189 -16.91 -49.96 -31.27
CA THR A 189 -18.36 -50.19 -31.39
C THR A 189 -19.10 -48.85 -31.46
N ASN A 190 -19.15 -48.29 -32.67
CA ASN A 190 -19.73 -46.98 -32.94
C ASN A 190 -21.27 -47.00 -32.88
N VAL A 191 -21.83 -47.04 -31.66
CA VAL A 191 -23.28 -47.06 -31.41
C VAL A 191 -23.86 -45.68 -31.63
N VAL A 192 -24.46 -45.46 -32.80
CA VAL A 192 -25.20 -44.24 -33.13
C VAL A 192 -26.46 -44.15 -32.25
N TRP A 193 -26.45 -43.23 -31.29
CA TRP A 193 -27.59 -42.93 -30.41
C TRP A 193 -28.72 -42.22 -31.17
N ASN A 194 -29.56 -42.99 -31.86
CA ASN A 194 -30.70 -42.45 -32.60
C ASN A 194 -31.89 -42.15 -31.66
N GLY A 195 -31.86 -40.98 -31.02
CA GLY A 195 -32.78 -40.57 -29.94
C GLY A 195 -34.24 -40.28 -30.32
N SER A 196 -34.76 -40.83 -31.41
CA SER A 196 -36.11 -40.53 -31.93
C SER A 196 -37.25 -41.36 -31.31
N GLY A 197 -36.93 -42.41 -30.54
CA GLY A 197 -37.93 -43.36 -29.99
C GLY A 197 -38.47 -43.05 -28.59
N TYR A 198 -38.01 -41.99 -27.91
CA TYR A 198 -38.33 -41.75 -26.50
C TYR A 198 -39.17 -40.47 -26.29
N THR A 199 -40.27 -40.57 -25.56
CA THR A 199 -41.04 -39.40 -25.09
C THR A 199 -40.94 -39.25 -23.57
N PRO A 200 -40.89 -38.02 -23.00
CA PRO A 200 -40.78 -37.81 -21.55
C PRO A 200 -41.94 -38.39 -20.70
N ALA A 201 -43.05 -38.80 -21.32
CA ALA A 201 -44.12 -39.54 -20.66
C ALA A 201 -43.71 -40.97 -20.29
N MET A 202 -42.88 -41.62 -21.11
CA MET A 202 -42.46 -43.02 -20.93
C MET A 202 -41.52 -43.23 -19.74
N LEU A 203 -40.90 -42.16 -19.23
CA LEU A 203 -40.08 -42.17 -18.00
C LEU A 203 -40.91 -42.04 -16.72
N LYS A 204 -42.23 -41.74 -16.81
CA LYS A 204 -43.06 -41.47 -15.63
C LYS A 204 -43.72 -42.76 -15.14
N GLN A 205 -43.12 -43.36 -14.10
CA GLN A 205 -43.78 -44.41 -13.34
C GLN A 205 -45.09 -43.89 -12.71
N PRO A 206 -46.16 -44.72 -12.61
CA PRO A 206 -47.37 -44.33 -11.91
C PRO A 206 -47.06 -44.06 -10.42
N PRO A 207 -47.62 -43.00 -9.80
CA PRO A 207 -47.28 -42.62 -8.43
C PRO A 207 -47.60 -43.75 -7.45
N ASN A 208 -46.62 -44.08 -6.62
CA ASN A 208 -46.67 -45.19 -5.67
C ASN A 208 -47.89 -45.05 -4.74
N LYS A 209 -48.53 -46.17 -4.37
CA LYS A 209 -49.80 -46.19 -3.62
C LYS A 209 -49.74 -45.42 -2.29
N ALA A 210 -48.56 -45.33 -1.67
CA ALA A 210 -48.32 -44.55 -0.45
C ALA A 210 -48.46 -43.03 -0.62
N LEU A 211 -48.43 -42.50 -1.86
CA LEU A 211 -48.61 -41.07 -2.16
C LEU A 211 -50.05 -40.69 -2.53
N ARG A 212 -51.01 -41.60 -2.33
CA ARG A 212 -52.44 -41.30 -2.53
C ARG A 212 -52.98 -40.52 -1.33
N CYS A 213 -53.04 -39.19 -1.43
CA CYS A 213 -53.76 -38.36 -0.48
C CYS A 213 -55.20 -38.87 -0.31
N SER A 214 -55.53 -39.37 0.88
CA SER A 214 -56.90 -39.63 1.29
C SER A 214 -57.71 -38.34 1.21
N GLN A 215 -58.96 -38.40 0.72
CA GLN A 215 -59.80 -37.21 0.63
C GLN A 215 -60.03 -36.60 2.02
N PRO A 216 -59.98 -35.26 2.15
CA PRO A 216 -60.07 -34.59 3.46
C PRO A 216 -61.50 -34.66 3.99
N THR A 217 -61.72 -35.51 4.99
CA THR A 217 -62.93 -35.50 5.81
C THR A 217 -62.92 -34.31 6.78
N GLY A 218 -64.07 -33.65 6.95
CA GLY A 218 -64.34 -32.80 8.12
C GLY A 218 -63.65 -31.43 8.17
N ILE A 219 -64.34 -30.42 7.61
CA ILE A 219 -64.49 -29.05 8.17
C ILE A 219 -63.29 -28.54 9.01
N GLY A 220 -62.27 -28.01 8.33
CA GLY A 220 -61.21 -27.22 8.94
C GLY A 220 -60.95 -25.94 8.15
N LYS A 221 -61.71 -24.86 8.40
CA LYS A 221 -61.51 -23.56 7.73
C LYS A 221 -60.25 -22.85 8.26
N LYS A 222 -59.06 -23.39 7.96
CA LYS A 222 -57.82 -22.60 7.90
C LYS A 222 -57.88 -21.70 6.68
N GLY A 223 -58.67 -20.62 6.78
CA GLY A 223 -58.61 -19.52 5.84
C GLY A 223 -57.17 -19.01 5.79
N ARG A 224 -56.62 -18.86 4.58
CA ARG A 224 -55.37 -18.12 4.41
C ARG A 224 -55.71 -16.67 4.76
N ASN A 225 -55.17 -16.15 5.87
CA ASN A 225 -55.49 -14.80 6.38
C ASN A 225 -55.06 -13.74 5.35
N PHE A 226 -55.98 -13.42 4.45
CA PHE A 226 -55.75 -12.53 3.30
C PHE A 226 -55.37 -11.12 3.74
N ASP A 227 -55.92 -10.69 4.88
CA ASP A 227 -55.63 -9.40 5.50
C ASP A 227 -54.19 -9.34 6.01
N THR A 228 -53.69 -10.39 6.68
CA THR A 228 -52.27 -10.46 7.09
C THR A 228 -51.31 -10.55 5.89
N TYR A 229 -51.77 -11.11 4.76
CA TYR A 229 -50.98 -11.11 3.53
C TYR A 229 -50.92 -9.69 2.92
N ARG A 230 -52.04 -8.96 2.88
CA ARG A 230 -52.09 -7.55 2.47
C ARG A 230 -51.19 -6.69 3.36
N GLU A 231 -51.34 -6.81 4.68
CA GLU A 231 -50.56 -6.06 5.67
C GLU A 231 -49.05 -6.30 5.52
N ASN A 232 -48.63 -7.55 5.27
CA ASN A 232 -47.24 -7.89 5.01
C ASN A 232 -46.73 -7.37 3.64
N VAL A 233 -47.58 -7.27 2.63
CA VAL A 233 -47.25 -6.63 1.34
C VAL A 233 -47.12 -5.11 1.50
N GLU A 234 -47.94 -4.48 2.34
CA GLU A 234 -47.86 -3.05 2.67
C GLU A 234 -46.58 -2.74 3.46
N LYS A 235 -46.33 -3.45 4.58
CA LYS A 235 -45.06 -3.35 5.32
C LYS A 235 -43.82 -3.56 4.44
N LYS A 236 -43.88 -4.46 3.45
CA LYS A 236 -42.77 -4.68 2.52
C LYS A 236 -42.55 -3.49 1.56
N LYS A 237 -43.59 -2.75 1.18
CA LYS A 237 -43.45 -1.48 0.44
C LYS A 237 -42.82 -0.41 1.32
N ASP A 238 -43.26 -0.30 2.57
CA ASP A 238 -42.74 0.71 3.50
C ASP A 238 -41.26 0.50 3.79
N ILE A 239 -40.83 -0.76 3.97
CA ILE A 239 -39.40 -1.14 4.09
C ILE A 239 -38.61 -0.74 2.83
N LEU A 240 -39.14 -0.98 1.63
CA LEU A 240 -38.48 -0.60 0.38
C LEU A 240 -38.38 0.92 0.23
N ASN A 241 -39.43 1.67 0.59
CA ASN A 241 -39.45 3.13 0.57
C ASN A 241 -38.40 3.70 1.55
N LEU A 242 -38.30 3.15 2.77
CA LEU A 242 -37.29 3.54 3.76
C LEU A 242 -35.87 3.21 3.30
N GLN A 243 -35.66 2.06 2.64
CA GLN A 243 -34.38 1.70 2.03
C GLN A 243 -33.99 2.67 0.90
N GLU A 244 -34.95 3.10 0.05
CA GLU A 244 -34.71 4.08 -1.01
C GLU A 244 -34.43 5.49 -0.44
N GLN A 245 -35.10 5.89 0.63
CA GLN A 245 -34.84 7.14 1.36
C GLN A 245 -33.44 7.14 1.97
N HIS A 246 -33.10 6.12 2.77
CA HIS A 246 -31.78 5.98 3.38
C HIS A 246 -30.65 5.93 2.34
N PHE A 247 -30.87 5.28 1.19
CA PHE A 247 -29.90 5.29 0.09
C PHE A 247 -29.69 6.68 -0.51
N LYS A 248 -30.77 7.47 -0.68
CA LYS A 248 -30.67 8.87 -1.14
C LYS A 248 -29.99 9.76 -0.11
N GLU A 249 -30.27 9.58 1.18
CA GLU A 249 -29.65 10.31 2.28
C GLU A 249 -28.15 10.03 2.39
N VAL A 250 -27.74 8.76 2.40
CA VAL A 250 -26.32 8.36 2.41
C VAL A 250 -25.60 8.88 1.17
N LYS A 251 -26.21 8.82 -0.01
CA LYS A 251 -25.63 9.37 -1.23
C LYS A 251 -25.45 10.89 -1.14
N GLY A 252 -26.48 11.61 -0.69
CA GLY A 252 -26.42 13.07 -0.51
C GLY A 252 -25.38 13.49 0.53
N ALA A 253 -25.26 12.75 1.63
CA ALA A 253 -24.22 12.96 2.65
C ALA A 253 -22.81 12.78 2.06
N GLN A 254 -22.57 11.71 1.28
CA GLN A 254 -21.29 11.49 0.60
C GLN A 254 -20.98 12.56 -0.46
N GLU A 255 -21.99 13.11 -1.12
CA GLU A 255 -21.82 14.19 -2.11
C GLU A 255 -21.47 15.52 -1.41
N ALA A 256 -22.18 15.86 -0.33
CA ALA A 256 -21.88 17.03 0.52
C ALA A 256 -20.50 16.93 1.21
N GLU A 257 -20.11 15.75 1.70
CA GLU A 257 -18.78 15.49 2.27
C GLU A 257 -17.69 15.76 1.22
N LYS A 258 -17.84 15.22 0.00
CA LYS A 258 -16.91 15.44 -1.11
C LYS A 258 -16.82 16.91 -1.50
N GLU A 259 -17.90 17.68 -1.38
CA GLU A 259 -17.87 19.14 -1.61
C GLU A 259 -17.17 19.88 -0.47
N SER A 260 -17.42 19.53 0.79
CA SER A 260 -16.71 20.10 1.94
C SER A 260 -15.19 19.84 1.88
N LEU A 261 -14.77 18.67 1.38
CA LEU A 261 -13.37 18.32 1.18
C LEU A 261 -12.75 19.09 0.00
N LYS A 262 -13.49 19.33 -1.09
CA LYS A 262 -13.04 20.20 -2.19
C LYS A 262 -12.86 21.65 -1.74
N THR A 263 -13.80 22.20 -0.96
CA THR A 263 -13.69 23.59 -0.46
C THR A 263 -12.55 23.73 0.54
N ARG A 264 -12.39 22.78 1.47
CA ARG A 264 -11.27 22.76 2.41
C ARG A 264 -9.92 22.66 1.69
N THR A 265 -9.77 21.73 0.75
CA THR A 265 -8.51 21.58 -0.01
C THR A 265 -8.27 22.70 -1.02
N ALA A 266 -9.24 23.59 -1.28
CA ALA A 266 -9.01 24.87 -1.96
C ALA A 266 -8.48 25.93 -0.99
N GLN A 267 -9.10 26.06 0.19
CA GLN A 267 -8.65 26.97 1.27
C GLN A 267 -7.24 26.64 1.76
N ASP A 268 -6.90 25.35 1.93
CA ASP A 268 -5.56 24.91 2.33
C ASP A 268 -4.49 25.31 1.29
N LYS A 269 -4.83 25.31 -0.01
CA LYS A 269 -3.95 25.78 -1.10
C LYS A 269 -3.79 27.29 -1.10
N GLU A 270 -4.89 28.03 -0.90
CA GLU A 270 -4.89 29.49 -0.81
C GLU A 270 -4.03 29.98 0.37
N LEU A 271 -4.21 29.38 1.54
CA LEU A 271 -3.41 29.61 2.74
C LEU A 271 -1.93 29.30 2.49
N HIS A 272 -1.61 28.20 1.80
CA HIS A 272 -0.25 27.86 1.41
C HIS A 272 0.37 28.90 0.45
N THR A 273 -0.40 29.42 -0.53
CA THR A 273 0.10 30.50 -1.40
C THR A 273 0.32 31.82 -0.67
N LEU A 274 -0.58 32.21 0.24
CA LEU A 274 -0.41 33.42 1.07
C LEU A 274 0.80 33.30 2.00
N ARG A 275 1.04 32.10 2.56
CA ARG A 275 2.21 31.81 3.37
C ARG A 275 3.51 31.97 2.57
N LEU A 276 3.57 31.39 1.37
CA LEU A 276 4.73 31.54 0.49
C LEU A 276 4.98 33.00 0.08
N GLU A 277 3.94 33.80 -0.14
CA GLU A 277 4.13 35.21 -0.48
C GLU A 277 4.69 36.01 0.71
N ASN A 278 4.15 35.82 1.91
CA ASN A 278 4.69 36.44 3.12
C ASN A 278 6.15 35.99 3.37
N GLU A 279 6.48 34.71 3.21
CA GLU A 279 7.86 34.22 3.34
C GLU A 279 8.82 34.87 2.31
N LYS A 280 8.36 35.22 1.09
CA LYS A 280 9.13 36.05 0.15
C LYS A 280 9.23 37.51 0.60
N GLU A 281 8.15 38.12 1.07
CA GLU A 281 8.13 39.51 1.55
C GLU A 281 9.12 39.71 2.71
N GLN A 282 9.13 38.80 3.70
CA GLN A 282 10.12 38.83 4.78
C GLN A 282 11.56 38.72 4.26
N HIS A 283 11.82 37.84 3.29
CA HIS A 283 13.14 37.71 2.67
C HIS A 283 13.54 38.95 1.85
N MET A 284 12.58 39.58 1.16
CA MET A 284 12.80 40.81 0.41
C MET A 284 13.18 41.95 1.34
N LEU A 285 12.37 42.21 2.38
CA LEU A 285 12.65 43.20 3.42
C LEU A 285 14.01 42.97 4.07
N PHE A 286 14.35 41.72 4.43
CA PHE A 286 15.66 41.38 4.99
C PHE A 286 16.83 41.71 4.05
N THR A 287 16.69 41.45 2.74
CA THR A 287 17.75 41.81 1.78
C THR A 287 17.83 43.32 1.50
N GLU A 288 16.72 44.06 1.57
CA GLU A 288 16.73 45.53 1.53
C GLU A 288 17.38 46.15 2.78
N GLU A 289 17.04 45.67 3.98
CA GLU A 289 17.71 46.11 5.22
C GLU A 289 19.21 45.77 5.20
N PHE A 290 19.59 44.55 4.80
CA PHE A 290 20.99 44.14 4.74
C PHE A 290 21.79 44.99 3.72
N THR A 291 21.23 45.22 2.52
CA THR A 291 21.94 46.02 1.50
C THR A 291 21.97 47.51 1.82
N THR A 292 20.92 48.09 2.41
CA THR A 292 20.93 49.49 2.86
C THR A 292 21.85 49.71 4.05
N ARG A 293 21.91 48.76 4.99
CA ARG A 293 22.90 48.72 6.08
C ARG A 293 24.33 48.68 5.54
N THR A 294 24.63 47.75 4.64
CA THR A 294 25.96 47.60 4.02
C THR A 294 26.37 48.89 3.27
N LYS A 295 25.43 49.55 2.57
CA LYS A 295 25.65 50.85 1.91
C LYS A 295 25.97 51.97 2.92
N ARG A 296 25.31 51.98 4.09
CA ARG A 296 25.59 52.95 5.17
C ARG A 296 26.96 52.71 5.80
N GLU A 297 27.28 51.47 6.16
CA GLU A 297 28.55 51.10 6.78
C GLU A 297 29.75 51.40 5.87
N THR A 298 29.65 51.07 4.57
CA THR A 298 30.69 51.40 3.57
C THR A 298 30.81 52.90 3.31
N ALA A 299 29.71 53.67 3.30
CA ALA A 299 29.76 55.13 3.18
C ALA A 299 30.42 55.79 4.40
N VAL A 300 30.15 55.32 5.62
CA VAL A 300 30.81 55.82 6.85
C VAL A 300 32.31 55.52 6.83
N PHE A 301 32.70 54.30 6.45
CA PHE A 301 34.11 53.93 6.30
C PHE A 301 34.85 54.78 5.26
N GLN A 302 34.22 55.03 4.11
CA GLN A 302 34.78 55.90 3.08
C GLN A 302 34.92 57.36 3.55
N ALA A 303 33.95 57.87 4.33
CA ALA A 303 34.00 59.22 4.89
C ALA A 303 35.09 59.38 5.97
N ASP A 304 35.34 58.35 6.79
CA ASP A 304 36.48 58.32 7.72
C ASP A 304 37.82 58.32 6.97
N ILE A 305 37.99 57.47 5.96
CA ILE A 305 39.19 57.48 5.09
C ILE A 305 39.44 58.87 4.48
N GLN A 306 38.41 59.49 3.90
CA GLN A 306 38.53 60.85 3.36
C GLN A 306 38.89 61.88 4.44
N SER A 307 38.28 61.79 5.62
CA SER A 307 38.57 62.67 6.77
C SER A 307 40.00 62.54 7.26
N ARG A 308 40.55 61.31 7.30
CA ARG A 308 41.95 61.04 7.64
C ARG A 308 42.91 61.65 6.62
N PHE A 309 42.67 61.49 5.32
CA PHE A 309 43.48 62.13 4.27
C PHE A 309 43.43 63.67 4.35
N VAL A 310 42.25 64.26 4.58
CA VAL A 310 42.08 65.72 4.75
C VAL A 310 42.72 66.23 6.04
N LYS A 311 42.81 65.41 7.09
CA LYS A 311 43.62 65.74 8.28
C LYS A 311 45.12 65.68 7.97
N GLN A 312 45.61 64.56 7.43
CA GLN A 312 47.03 64.36 7.14
C GLN A 312 47.61 65.45 6.22
N ARG A 313 46.83 65.92 5.23
CA ARG A 313 47.23 67.07 4.39
C ARG A 313 47.43 68.35 5.21
N ARG A 314 46.46 68.71 6.05
CA ARG A 314 46.54 69.91 6.91
C ARG A 314 47.67 69.82 7.93
N ASP A 315 47.88 68.64 8.52
CA ASP A 315 48.97 68.39 9.47
C ASP A 315 50.35 68.59 8.78
N GLY A 316 50.49 68.18 7.50
CA GLY A 316 51.68 68.43 6.68
C GLY A 316 51.86 69.88 6.22
N GLU A 317 50.77 70.57 5.86
CA GLU A 317 50.77 72.01 5.55
C GLU A 317 51.20 72.84 6.76
N LEU A 318 50.73 72.49 7.96
CA LEU A 318 51.12 73.10 9.23
C LEU A 318 52.61 72.93 9.51
N PHE A 319 53.15 71.71 9.31
CA PHE A 319 54.57 71.41 9.50
C PHE A 319 55.48 72.24 8.57
N GLU A 320 55.14 72.39 7.29
CA GLU A 320 55.91 73.24 6.38
C GLU A 320 55.79 74.74 6.70
N LEU A 321 54.67 75.19 7.30
CA LEU A 321 54.55 76.57 7.81
C LEU A 321 55.42 76.80 9.05
N GLU A 322 55.45 75.86 10.00
CA GLU A 322 56.29 75.93 11.21
C GLU A 322 57.78 75.89 10.87
N LYS A 323 58.18 75.01 9.94
CA LYS A 323 59.53 74.95 9.36
C LYS A 323 59.94 76.26 8.68
N LYS A 324 59.03 76.92 7.95
CA LYS A 324 59.28 78.25 7.35
C LYS A 324 59.43 79.34 8.42
N LYS A 325 58.60 79.32 9.47
CA LYS A 325 58.69 80.23 10.62
C LYS A 325 60.05 80.10 11.32
N LEU A 326 60.48 78.87 11.64
CA LEU A 326 61.77 78.60 12.27
C LEU A 326 62.96 79.09 11.42
N ASN A 327 62.92 78.89 10.11
CA ASN A 327 63.96 79.38 9.20
C ASN A 327 64.03 80.93 9.18
N LEU A 328 62.88 81.60 9.14
CA LEU A 328 62.80 83.08 9.28
C LEU A 328 63.34 83.56 10.64
N GLU A 329 63.03 82.85 11.72
CA GLU A 329 63.49 83.17 13.07
C GLU A 329 65.02 83.02 13.21
N ILE A 330 65.60 81.97 12.63
CA ILE A 330 67.05 81.77 12.51
C ILE A 330 67.70 82.90 11.69
N GLN A 331 67.12 83.28 10.55
CA GLN A 331 67.63 84.40 9.73
C GLN A 331 67.61 85.73 10.49
N LEU A 332 66.57 86.00 11.27
CA LEU A 332 66.46 87.19 12.12
C LEU A 332 67.47 87.17 13.28
N LEU A 333 67.76 86.00 13.86
CA LEU A 333 68.80 85.84 14.90
C LEU A 333 70.20 86.06 14.33
N ASN A 334 70.54 85.43 13.20
CA ASN A 334 71.84 85.63 12.54
C ASN A 334 72.06 87.11 12.18
N LYS A 335 71.03 87.78 11.66
CA LYS A 335 71.06 89.23 11.35
C LYS A 335 71.22 90.11 12.60
N LYS A 336 70.67 89.72 13.76
CA LYS A 336 70.87 90.41 15.04
C LYS A 336 72.26 90.20 15.64
N LEU A 337 72.87 89.04 15.40
CA LEU A 337 74.20 88.67 15.90
C LEU A 337 75.35 89.17 15.01
N GLY A 338 75.05 89.83 13.88
CA GLY A 338 76.06 90.36 12.95
C GLY A 338 76.79 89.30 12.12
N VAL A 339 76.31 88.06 12.10
CA VAL A 339 76.95 86.95 11.39
C VAL A 339 76.70 87.08 9.89
N ASN A 340 77.70 87.59 9.18
CA ASN A 340 77.67 87.69 7.71
C ASN A 340 77.84 86.29 7.09
N SER A 341 77.07 85.98 6.04
CA SER A 341 76.90 84.61 5.53
C SER A 341 78.09 84.05 4.72
N GLU A 342 79.24 84.71 4.70
CA GLU A 342 80.39 84.35 3.85
C GLU A 342 81.39 83.40 4.54
N GLU A 343 81.53 83.46 5.87
CA GLU A 343 82.57 82.69 6.58
C GLU A 343 82.29 81.18 6.66
N LEU A 344 81.02 80.76 6.66
CA LEU A 344 80.61 79.36 6.87
C LEU A 344 80.85 78.43 5.68
N ASN A 345 81.21 78.96 4.50
CA ASN A 345 81.35 78.15 3.29
C ASN A 345 82.77 77.59 3.06
N ASN A 346 83.76 78.03 3.86
CA ASN A 346 85.16 77.61 3.70
C ASN A 346 85.48 76.28 4.42
N ASN A 347 84.77 75.92 5.50
CA ASN A 347 84.98 74.67 6.24
C ASN A 347 84.27 73.45 5.62
N LYS A 348 84.31 73.33 4.29
CA LYS A 348 83.75 72.19 3.53
C LYS A 348 84.69 71.64 2.44
N LYS A 349 85.98 71.94 2.57
CA LYS A 349 87.08 71.28 1.85
C LYS A 349 88.16 70.89 2.85
N ASP A 350 88.03 69.68 3.37
CA ASP A 350 89.09 68.74 3.78
C ASP A 350 88.41 67.36 3.97
#